data_AF-A0A6P6SNT2-F1
#
_entry.id   AF-A0A6P6SNT2-F1
#
_cell.length_a   1.000
_cell.length_b   1.000
_cell.length_c   1.000
_cell.angle_alpha   90.00
_cell.angle_beta   90.00
_cell.angle_gamma   90.00
#
_symmetry.space_group_name_H-M   'P 1'
#
loop_
_entity.id
_entity.type
_entity.pdbx_description
1 polymer ?
#
loop_
_entity_poly.entity_id
_entity_poly.type
_entity_poly.pdbx_seq_one_letter_code
_entity_poly.pdbx_strand_id
1 'polypeptide(L)'
;MDPQEFNKTSIKQQWETASSLNHGVTWMAKLFLSQRLKSLCDEINQLFPSPSTSSPVELDPNSTRAVAVELDVTADASTIETSVQRAWNAFGHIDALVNNAGVRGSISSSLDLTENEWNSTVRTNLTGAWLVSKYVGRHMREAGRGGCIVNVSSISGLNRAQMRGSVAYSSSKAGMDSMTRIMALELGEYKVRVNSISPGLFRSQITEELVKKRWINNVAERTVPLRAFGTTDPALTSLVRFLIHDSSSYVSGNHFIVDAGYTLPGVPIFSSL
;
A
#
# COMPACT_ATOMS: atom_id res chain seq x y z
N MET A 1 -16.57 -17.05 3.66
CA MET A 1 -15.22 -16.70 4.17
C MET A 1 -15.35 -15.46 5.02
N ASP A 2 -14.94 -15.61 6.28
CA ASP A 2 -14.91 -14.55 7.28
C ASP A 2 -13.93 -13.44 6.81
N PRO A 3 -14.33 -12.15 6.79
CA PRO A 3 -13.41 -11.03 6.55
C PRO A 3 -12.14 -11.06 7.42
N GLN A 4 -12.16 -11.82 8.52
CA GLN A 4 -11.04 -12.03 9.43
C GLN A 4 -9.95 -13.00 8.92
N GLU A 5 -10.29 -14.00 8.09
CA GLU A 5 -9.30 -14.93 7.49
C GLU A 5 -8.45 -14.25 6.40
N PHE A 6 -9.10 -13.42 5.58
CA PHE A 6 -8.53 -12.72 4.43
C PHE A 6 -7.28 -11.89 4.76
N ASN A 7 -7.28 -11.22 5.92
CA ASN A 7 -6.23 -10.30 6.32
C ASN A 7 -4.99 -11.02 6.89
N LYS A 8 -5.13 -12.27 7.34
CA LYS A 8 -3.97 -13.11 7.72
C LYS A 8 -3.29 -13.66 6.48
N THR A 9 -4.07 -14.19 5.52
CA THR A 9 -3.53 -14.81 4.30
C THR A 9 -2.76 -13.82 3.42
N SER A 10 -3.29 -12.60 3.21
CA SER A 10 -2.63 -11.59 2.36
C SER A 10 -1.28 -11.11 2.94
N ILE A 11 -1.20 -10.88 4.24
CA ILE A 11 0.04 -10.39 4.87
C ILE A 11 1.03 -11.55 5.09
N LYS A 12 0.55 -12.75 5.40
CA LYS A 12 1.38 -13.98 5.41
C LYS A 12 1.98 -14.26 4.02
N GLN A 13 1.19 -14.14 2.95
CA GLN A 13 1.71 -14.20 1.58
C GLN A 13 2.72 -13.10 1.31
N GLN A 14 2.46 -11.84 1.68
CA GLN A 14 3.42 -10.73 1.53
C GLN A 14 4.73 -10.99 2.29
N TRP A 15 4.69 -11.66 3.43
CA TRP A 15 5.86 -11.97 4.24
C TRP A 15 6.64 -13.23 3.78
N GLU A 16 5.97 -14.34 3.48
CA GLU A 16 6.58 -15.52 2.82
C GLU A 16 7.22 -15.15 1.47
N THR A 17 6.66 -14.14 0.81
CA THR A 17 7.19 -13.57 -0.44
C THR A 17 8.49 -12.78 -0.22
N ALA A 18 8.64 -12.13 0.94
CA ALA A 18 9.80 -11.31 1.28
C ALA A 18 10.96 -12.12 1.89
N SER A 19 10.66 -13.18 2.65
CA SER A 19 11.68 -14.07 3.24
C SER A 19 12.41 -14.95 2.21
N SER A 20 11.86 -15.12 1.01
CA SER A 20 12.53 -15.76 -0.14
C SER A 20 13.61 -14.88 -0.81
N LEU A 21 13.68 -13.61 -0.43
CA LEU A 21 14.69 -12.66 -0.91
C LEU A 21 15.76 -12.57 0.18
N ASN A 22 17.05 -12.68 -0.17
CA ASN A 22 18.21 -12.77 0.73
C ASN A 22 18.46 -11.54 1.66
N HIS A 23 17.44 -10.72 1.91
CA HIS A 23 17.51 -9.49 2.69
C HIS A 23 16.32 -9.47 3.66
N GLY A 24 16.57 -9.21 4.94
CA GLY A 24 15.55 -9.10 5.98
C GLY A 24 14.64 -7.89 5.74
N VAL A 25 13.65 -8.04 4.86
CA VAL A 25 12.73 -6.97 4.49
C VAL A 25 11.87 -6.58 5.70
N THR A 26 12.15 -5.39 6.24
CA THR A 26 11.41 -4.80 7.36
C THR A 26 10.20 -4.02 6.83
N TRP A 27 8.99 -4.57 6.98
CA TRP A 27 7.75 -3.91 6.60
C TRP A 27 7.20 -3.01 7.72
N MET A 28 6.79 -1.79 7.35
CA MET A 28 5.86 -0.98 8.15
C MET A 28 4.75 -0.41 7.27
N ALA A 29 3.49 -0.71 7.63
CA ALA A 29 2.41 0.25 7.86
C ALA A 29 1.04 -0.44 7.75
N LYS A 30 0.29 -0.55 8.86
CA LYS A 30 -1.17 -0.64 8.80
C LYS A 30 -1.81 0.02 10.02
N LEU A 31 -2.71 0.96 9.73
CA LEU A 31 -3.62 1.60 10.67
C LEU A 31 -4.71 0.59 11.09
N PHE A 32 -4.98 0.53 12.40
CA PHE A 32 -5.99 -0.30 13.08
C PHE A 32 -5.92 -1.82 12.82
N LEU A 33 -5.03 -2.52 13.54
CA LEU A 33 -5.33 -3.77 14.29
C LEU A 33 -4.07 -4.28 15.02
N SER A 34 -3.75 -3.67 16.16
CA SER A 34 -2.49 -3.93 16.91
C SER A 34 -2.30 -5.39 17.33
N GLN A 35 -3.39 -6.10 17.68
CA GLN A 35 -3.30 -7.50 18.12
C GLN A 35 -3.05 -8.50 16.97
N ARG A 36 -3.62 -8.27 15.78
CA ARG A 36 -3.40 -9.18 14.64
C ARG A 36 -2.03 -8.98 14.01
N LEU A 37 -1.54 -7.74 13.97
CA LEU A 37 -0.18 -7.46 13.51
C LEU A 37 0.85 -8.14 14.41
N LYS A 38 0.65 -8.08 15.74
CA LYS A 38 1.49 -8.81 16.71
C LYS A 38 1.46 -10.31 16.47
N SER A 39 0.27 -10.92 16.43
CA SER A 39 0.11 -12.36 16.16
C SER A 39 0.75 -12.80 14.84
N LEU A 40 0.72 -11.96 13.81
CA LEU A 40 1.38 -12.26 12.55
C LEU A 40 2.90 -12.14 12.66
N CYS A 41 3.43 -11.10 13.29
CA CYS A 41 4.86 -11.00 13.57
C CYS A 41 5.35 -12.20 14.39
N ASP A 42 4.56 -12.69 15.33
CA ASP A 42 4.87 -13.90 16.10
C ASP A 42 4.91 -15.14 15.19
N GLU A 43 3.92 -15.33 14.31
CA GLU A 43 3.88 -16.44 13.33
C GLU A 43 5.10 -16.39 12.41
N ILE A 44 5.43 -15.22 11.87
CA ILE A 44 6.63 -14.91 11.08
C ILE A 44 7.91 -15.35 11.80
N ASN A 45 8.05 -14.95 13.07
CA ASN A 45 9.22 -15.27 13.86
C ASN A 45 9.28 -16.79 14.15
N GLN A 46 8.14 -17.49 14.15
CA GLN A 46 8.04 -18.94 14.36
C GLN A 46 8.20 -19.80 13.09
N LEU A 47 7.93 -19.27 11.89
CA LEU A 47 7.85 -20.03 10.62
C LEU A 47 9.17 -20.69 10.16
N PHE A 48 10.31 -20.36 10.76
CA PHE A 48 11.59 -21.01 10.47
C PHE A 48 12.43 -21.19 11.74
N PRO A 49 12.27 -22.32 12.45
CA PRO A 49 13.23 -22.78 13.44
C PRO A 49 14.33 -23.60 12.75
N SER A 50 15.57 -23.09 12.78
CA SER A 50 16.83 -23.81 12.45
C SER A 50 17.07 -24.17 10.96
N PRO A 51 18.35 -24.26 10.53
CA PRO A 51 18.71 -24.29 9.11
C PRO A 51 18.40 -25.65 8.47
N SER A 52 17.56 -25.64 7.44
CA SER A 52 17.62 -26.68 6.42
C SER A 52 18.74 -26.31 5.43
N THR A 53 19.62 -27.27 5.18
CA THR A 53 20.99 -27.19 4.64
C THR A 53 21.10 -26.79 3.15
N SER A 54 20.31 -25.84 2.66
CA SER A 54 20.35 -25.44 1.24
C SER A 54 20.31 -23.94 0.92
N SER A 55 20.22 -23.05 1.92
CA SER A 55 20.35 -21.60 1.70
C SER A 55 21.77 -21.11 2.04
N PRO A 56 22.46 -20.36 1.15
CA PRO A 56 23.83 -19.87 1.37
C PRO A 56 23.94 -18.72 2.40
N VAL A 57 22.90 -18.45 3.17
CA VAL A 57 22.88 -17.43 4.23
C VAL A 57 22.50 -18.14 5.53
N GLU A 58 23.48 -18.35 6.41
CA GLU A 58 23.24 -18.76 7.80
C GLU A 58 22.55 -17.59 8.53
N LEU A 59 21.23 -17.62 8.60
CA LEU A 59 20.46 -16.68 9.42
C LEU A 59 20.45 -17.20 10.86
N ASP A 60 20.82 -16.35 11.83
CA ASP A 60 20.74 -16.66 13.25
C ASP A 60 19.30 -17.08 13.60
N PRO A 61 19.07 -18.30 14.12
CA PRO A 61 17.74 -18.77 14.49
C PRO A 61 17.07 -17.93 15.60
N ASN A 62 17.83 -17.07 16.29
CA ASN A 62 17.31 -16.11 17.27
C ASN A 62 17.08 -14.70 16.69
N SER A 63 17.35 -14.47 15.39
CA SER A 63 17.13 -13.15 14.78
C SER A 63 15.64 -12.86 14.62
N THR A 64 15.20 -11.77 15.26
CA THR A 64 13.85 -11.22 15.04
C THR A 64 13.69 -10.88 13.57
N ARG A 65 12.62 -11.37 12.92
CA ARG A 65 12.35 -11.13 11.49
C ARG A 65 11.19 -10.19 11.23
N ALA A 66 10.30 -10.01 12.20
CA ALA A 66 9.28 -8.96 12.15
C ALA A 66 8.98 -8.39 13.53
N VAL A 67 8.70 -7.08 13.56
CA VAL A 67 8.29 -6.34 14.74
C VAL A 67 7.03 -5.52 14.42
N ALA A 68 6.02 -5.64 15.27
CA ALA A 68 4.82 -4.82 15.18
C ALA A 68 5.07 -3.45 15.82
N VAL A 69 4.96 -2.38 15.03
CA VAL A 69 5.01 -0.99 15.51
C VAL A 69 3.64 -0.36 15.35
N GLU A 70 3.10 0.16 16.46
CA GLU A 70 1.86 0.91 16.45
C GLU A 70 2.10 2.33 15.91
N LEU A 71 1.28 2.74 14.95
CA LEU A 71 1.38 4.02 14.28
C LEU A 71 -0.02 4.49 13.88
N ASP A 72 -0.41 5.65 14.41
CA ASP A 72 -1.54 6.43 13.88
C ASP A 72 -1.01 7.44 12.86
N VAL A 73 -1.34 7.24 11.58
CA VAL A 73 -0.91 8.12 10.49
C VAL A 73 -1.61 9.49 10.51
N THR A 74 -2.62 9.66 11.36
CA THR A 74 -3.30 10.94 11.56
C THR A 74 -2.69 11.77 12.70
N ALA A 75 -1.85 11.16 13.55
CA ALA A 75 -1.18 11.84 14.66
C ALA A 75 -0.19 12.92 14.19
N ASP A 76 0.23 13.80 15.10
CA ASP A 76 1.20 14.85 14.78
C ASP A 76 2.56 14.30 14.30
N ALA A 77 3.36 15.19 13.72
CA ALA A 77 4.61 14.83 13.08
C ALA A 77 5.61 14.18 14.06
N SER A 78 5.69 14.65 15.31
CA SER A 78 6.59 14.08 16.33
C SER A 78 6.18 12.68 16.77
N THR A 79 4.88 12.41 16.85
CA THR A 79 4.34 11.08 17.18
C THR A 79 4.64 10.07 16.07
N ILE A 80 4.49 10.50 14.81
CA ILE A 80 4.84 9.68 13.64
C ILE A 80 6.36 9.45 13.59
N GLU A 81 7.19 10.48 13.81
CA GLU A 81 8.65 10.36 13.87
C GLU A 81 9.10 9.37 14.93
N THR A 82 8.53 9.43 16.13
CA THR A 82 8.81 8.49 17.22
C THR A 82 8.49 7.05 16.82
N SER A 83 7.38 6.84 16.12
CA SER A 83 6.99 5.51 15.64
C SER A 83 7.95 4.99 14.56
N VAL A 84 8.36 5.85 13.63
CA VAL A 84 9.37 5.52 12.63
C VAL A 84 10.71 5.19 13.26
N GLN A 85 11.14 5.95 14.27
CA GLN A 85 12.36 5.69 15.02
C GLN A 85 12.32 4.32 15.74
N ARG A 86 11.17 3.94 16.31
CA ARG A 86 11.00 2.61 16.93
C ARG A 86 11.20 1.48 15.93
N ALA A 87 10.69 1.65 14.71
CA ALA A 87 10.87 0.66 13.64
C ALA A 87 12.31 0.60 13.14
N TRP A 88 12.94 1.76 12.97
CA TRP A 88 14.37 1.85 12.67
C TRP A 88 15.21 1.10 13.72
N ASN A 89 14.94 1.35 15.00
CA ASN A 89 15.67 0.73 16.10
C ASN A 89 15.52 -0.80 16.18
N ALA A 90 14.46 -1.36 15.59
CA ALA A 90 14.23 -2.81 15.61
C ALA A 90 15.23 -3.57 14.73
N PHE A 91 15.68 -2.98 13.62
CA PHE A 91 16.53 -3.66 12.62
C PHE A 91 17.78 -2.87 12.23
N GLY A 92 17.88 -1.60 12.64
CA GLY A 92 18.96 -0.69 12.26
C GLY A 92 18.94 -0.23 10.80
N HIS A 93 17.90 -0.58 10.04
CA HIS A 93 17.70 -0.18 8.65
C HIS A 93 16.22 -0.32 8.23
N ILE A 94 15.84 0.36 7.14
CA ILE A 94 14.55 0.23 6.45
C ILE A 94 14.82 0.25 4.95
N ASP A 95 14.73 -0.90 4.28
CA ASP A 95 14.96 -0.99 2.82
C ASP A 95 13.73 -0.58 2.01
N ALA A 96 12.53 -0.80 2.54
CA ALA A 96 11.28 -0.55 1.85
C ALA A 96 10.21 0.03 2.77
N LEU A 97 9.43 0.98 2.25
CA LEU A 97 8.21 1.49 2.85
C LEU A 97 7.04 1.26 1.91
N VAL A 98 5.93 0.72 2.41
CA VAL A 98 4.65 0.67 1.70
C VAL A 98 3.62 1.51 2.44
N ASN A 99 3.28 2.68 1.89
CA ASN A 99 2.19 3.50 2.39
C ASN A 99 0.85 2.92 1.91
N ASN A 100 0.29 2.01 2.69
CA ASN A 100 -1.00 1.37 2.40
C ASN A 100 -2.18 1.93 3.22
N ALA A 101 -1.91 2.59 4.35
CA ALA A 101 -2.97 3.14 5.19
C ALA A 101 -3.84 4.15 4.41
N GLY A 102 -5.17 4.02 4.53
CA GLY A 102 -6.09 4.93 3.86
C GLY A 102 -7.55 4.64 4.20
N VAL A 103 -8.38 5.66 3.99
CA VAL A 103 -9.82 5.64 4.17
C VAL A 103 -10.51 6.21 2.93
N ARG A 104 -11.71 5.72 2.62
CA ARG A 104 -12.52 6.30 1.54
C ARG A 104 -13.20 7.60 1.94
N GLY A 105 -13.50 7.76 3.23
CA GLY A 105 -14.37 8.83 3.72
C GLY A 105 -15.84 8.59 3.38
N SER A 106 -16.67 9.59 3.66
CA SER A 106 -18.10 9.61 3.31
C SER A 106 -18.32 9.81 1.81
N ILE A 107 -19.48 9.35 1.32
CA ILE A 107 -19.96 9.70 -0.03
C ILE A 107 -20.88 10.91 0.13
N SER A 108 -20.35 12.09 -0.14
CA SER A 108 -21.10 13.34 -0.03
C SER A 108 -20.89 14.19 -1.27
N SER A 109 -21.90 14.96 -1.69
CA SER A 109 -21.72 15.92 -2.76
C SER A 109 -20.61 16.91 -2.39
N SER A 110 -20.00 17.59 -3.37
CA SER A 110 -18.99 18.61 -3.08
C SER A 110 -19.54 19.81 -2.31
N LEU A 111 -20.87 20.00 -2.29
CA LEU A 111 -21.53 21.09 -1.57
C LEU A 111 -21.90 20.70 -0.12
N ASP A 112 -22.06 19.40 0.15
CA ASP A 112 -22.51 18.89 1.45
C ASP A 112 -21.38 18.23 2.26
N LEU A 113 -20.23 17.97 1.64
CA LEU A 113 -19.06 17.42 2.33
C LEU A 113 -18.57 18.42 3.37
N THR A 114 -18.49 17.98 4.63
CA THR A 114 -18.00 18.84 5.71
C THR A 114 -16.49 19.03 5.64
N GLU A 115 -16.00 20.17 6.11
CA GLU A 115 -14.55 20.43 6.22
C GLU A 115 -13.84 19.38 7.08
N ASN A 116 -14.49 18.89 8.15
CA ASN A 116 -13.93 17.84 9.01
C ASN A 116 -13.73 16.52 8.26
N GLU A 117 -14.69 16.10 7.44
CA GLU A 117 -14.58 14.88 6.63
C GLU A 117 -13.52 15.02 5.53
N TRP A 118 -13.45 16.20 4.90
CA TRP A 118 -12.38 16.55 3.97
C TRP A 118 -11.01 16.42 4.64
N ASN A 119 -10.82 17.13 5.76
CA ASN A 119 -9.57 17.16 6.50
C ASN A 119 -9.18 15.77 6.98
N SER A 120 -10.11 14.98 7.51
CA SER A 120 -9.85 13.61 7.95
C SER A 120 -9.37 12.70 6.82
N THR A 121 -10.02 12.78 5.65
CA THR A 121 -9.67 11.99 4.47
C THR A 121 -8.29 12.38 3.93
N VAL A 122 -8.04 13.68 3.76
CA VAL A 122 -6.75 14.20 3.29
C VAL A 122 -5.63 13.91 4.30
N ARG A 123 -5.92 14.09 5.59
CA ARG A 123 -4.98 13.81 6.69
C ARG A 123 -4.51 12.37 6.64
N THR A 124 -5.44 11.43 6.55
CA THR A 124 -5.12 9.99 6.56
C THR A 124 -4.43 9.57 5.27
N ASN A 125 -5.01 9.91 4.11
CA ASN A 125 -4.57 9.36 2.84
C ASN A 125 -3.32 10.03 2.30
N LEU A 126 -3.14 11.34 2.54
CA LEU A 126 -2.08 12.11 1.91
C LEU A 126 -1.06 12.61 2.95
N THR A 127 -1.49 13.40 3.93
CA THR A 127 -0.57 14.00 4.89
C THR A 127 0.15 12.94 5.73
N GLY A 128 -0.56 11.91 6.19
CA GLY A 128 0.01 10.80 6.96
C GLY A 128 1.06 10.03 6.18
N ALA A 129 0.74 9.64 4.94
CA ALA A 129 1.67 8.97 4.03
C ALA A 129 2.92 9.81 3.75
N TRP A 130 2.75 11.12 3.54
CA TRP A 130 3.86 12.06 3.39
C TRP A 130 4.75 12.11 4.63
N LEU A 131 4.17 12.24 5.83
CA LEU A 131 4.94 12.33 7.07
C LEU A 131 5.74 11.05 7.33
N VAL A 132 5.13 9.87 7.15
CA VAL A 132 5.86 8.59 7.28
C VAL A 132 7.00 8.52 6.26
N SER A 133 6.73 8.87 4.99
CA SER A 133 7.75 8.87 3.93
C SER A 133 8.87 9.86 4.19
N LYS A 134 8.57 11.03 4.75
CA LYS A 134 9.56 12.04 5.15
C LYS A 134 10.53 11.45 6.17
N TYR A 135 10.03 10.83 7.24
CA TYR A 135 10.89 10.32 8.31
C TYR A 135 11.66 9.07 7.89
N VAL A 136 11.04 8.15 7.16
CA VAL A 136 11.75 6.99 6.59
C VAL A 136 12.80 7.44 5.56
N GLY A 137 12.46 8.40 4.69
CA GLY A 137 13.37 8.95 3.70
C GLY A 137 14.59 9.63 4.31
N ARG A 138 14.43 10.32 5.46
CA ARG A 138 15.57 10.88 6.22
C ARG A 138 16.54 9.78 6.67
N HIS A 139 16.02 8.68 7.21
CA HIS A 139 16.85 7.54 7.60
C HIS A 139 17.51 6.86 6.41
N MET A 140 16.79 6.64 5.30
CA MET A 140 17.37 6.07 4.07
C MET A 140 18.52 6.93 3.53
N ARG A 141 18.33 8.26 3.50
CA ARG A 141 19.37 9.23 3.13
C ARG A 141 20.58 9.14 4.05
N GLU A 142 20.36 9.20 5.36
CA GLU A 142 21.43 9.20 6.36
C GLU A 142 22.23 7.88 6.36
N ALA A 143 21.57 6.76 6.07
CA ALA A 143 22.22 5.46 5.95
C ALA A 143 23.00 5.30 4.64
N GLY A 144 22.65 6.04 3.58
CA GLY A 144 23.36 5.99 2.29
C GLY A 144 23.26 4.66 1.53
N ARG A 145 22.29 3.80 1.90
CA ARG A 145 22.10 2.46 1.32
C ARG A 145 21.05 2.40 0.21
N GLY A 146 20.38 3.51 -0.07
CA GLY A 146 19.22 3.55 -0.95
C GLY A 146 17.96 3.01 -0.28
N GLY A 147 16.96 2.69 -1.10
CA GLY A 147 15.71 2.09 -0.63
C GLY A 147 14.57 2.21 -1.63
N CYS A 148 13.36 1.84 -1.19
CA CYS A 148 12.16 1.94 -1.98
C CYS A 148 10.97 2.46 -1.17
N ILE A 149 10.20 3.37 -1.74
CA ILE A 149 8.90 3.81 -1.19
C ILE A 149 7.82 3.47 -2.22
N VAL A 150 6.80 2.75 -1.79
CA VAL A 150 5.64 2.38 -2.59
C VAL A 150 4.39 3.00 -1.98
N ASN A 151 3.71 3.85 -2.74
CA ASN A 151 2.47 4.50 -2.30
C ASN A 151 1.25 3.79 -2.90
N VAL A 152 0.33 3.33 -2.06
CA VAL A 152 -0.94 2.72 -2.53
C VAL A 152 -1.95 3.83 -2.82
N SER A 153 -2.05 4.20 -4.09
CA SER A 153 -2.98 5.19 -4.64
C SER A 153 -4.35 4.56 -4.92
N SER A 154 -5.00 4.94 -6.03
CA SER A 154 -6.27 4.37 -6.51
C SER A 154 -6.52 4.81 -7.95
N ILE A 155 -7.26 4.02 -8.73
CA ILE A 155 -7.82 4.49 -10.01
C ILE A 155 -8.69 5.76 -9.87
N SER A 156 -9.24 6.05 -8.69
CA SER A 156 -9.96 7.30 -8.42
C SER A 156 -9.05 8.53 -8.36
N GLY A 157 -7.74 8.36 -8.14
CA GLY A 157 -6.75 9.43 -8.28
C GLY A 157 -6.37 9.71 -9.74
N LEU A 158 -6.75 8.81 -10.66
CA LEU A 158 -6.46 8.95 -12.08
C LEU A 158 -7.57 9.72 -12.80
N ASN A 159 -7.22 10.39 -13.90
CA ASN A 159 -8.18 11.04 -14.81
C ASN A 159 -9.01 10.04 -15.65
N ARG A 160 -9.28 8.84 -15.12
CA ARG A 160 -9.95 7.74 -15.83
C ARG A 160 -11.12 7.10 -15.08
N ALA A 161 -11.17 7.16 -13.74
CA ALA A 161 -12.26 6.58 -12.94
C ALA A 161 -12.80 7.57 -11.89
N GLN A 162 -13.54 8.57 -12.38
CA GLN A 162 -14.16 9.58 -11.53
C GLN A 162 -15.52 9.10 -10.99
N MET A 163 -15.71 9.19 -9.67
CA MET A 163 -16.93 8.79 -8.98
C MET A 163 -17.61 10.00 -8.35
N ARG A 164 -18.93 10.10 -8.46
CA ARG A 164 -19.67 11.16 -7.76
C ARG A 164 -19.55 10.95 -6.25
N GLY A 165 -19.29 12.04 -5.54
CA GLY A 165 -19.20 12.06 -4.09
C GLY A 165 -17.88 11.56 -3.50
N SER A 166 -16.82 11.46 -4.30
CA SER A 166 -15.48 11.08 -3.84
C SER A 166 -14.48 12.24 -3.88
N VAL A 167 -14.93 13.48 -3.74
CA VAL A 167 -14.07 14.67 -3.97
C VAL A 167 -12.82 14.68 -3.08
N ALA A 168 -12.95 14.40 -1.77
CA ALA A 168 -11.80 14.33 -0.86
C ALA A 168 -10.90 13.12 -1.16
N TYR A 169 -11.49 11.94 -1.38
CA TYR A 169 -10.75 10.72 -1.68
C TYR A 169 -9.94 10.85 -2.98
N SER A 170 -10.59 11.24 -4.07
CA SER A 170 -9.99 11.36 -5.39
C SER A 170 -8.89 12.43 -5.37
N SER A 171 -9.13 13.57 -4.72
CA SER A 171 -8.11 14.62 -4.53
C SER A 171 -6.92 14.09 -3.73
N SER A 172 -7.15 13.34 -2.64
CA SER A 172 -6.07 12.76 -1.83
C SER A 172 -5.22 11.75 -2.61
N LYS A 173 -5.84 10.95 -3.49
CA LYS A 173 -5.14 9.94 -4.31
C LYS A 173 -4.43 10.56 -5.51
N ALA A 174 -5.02 11.58 -6.15
CA ALA A 174 -4.33 12.39 -7.15
C ALA A 174 -3.13 13.14 -6.55
N GLY A 175 -3.27 13.65 -5.32
CA GLY A 175 -2.19 14.27 -4.55
C GLY A 175 -1.06 13.29 -4.23
N MET A 176 -1.40 12.06 -3.82
CA MET A 176 -0.41 11.00 -3.56
C MET A 176 0.38 10.64 -4.82
N ASP A 177 -0.31 10.61 -5.95
CA ASP A 177 0.26 10.42 -7.27
C ASP A 177 1.26 11.53 -7.64
N SER A 178 0.91 12.79 -7.38
CA SER A 178 1.84 13.90 -7.57
C SER A 178 3.03 13.83 -6.61
N MET A 179 2.76 13.57 -5.32
CA MET A 179 3.78 13.41 -4.28
C MET A 179 4.80 12.33 -4.65
N THR A 180 4.33 11.20 -5.19
CA THR A 180 5.18 10.09 -5.62
C THR A 180 6.23 10.54 -6.65
N ARG A 181 5.83 11.30 -7.68
CA ARG A 181 6.75 11.78 -8.71
C ARG A 181 7.74 12.80 -8.16
N ILE A 182 7.28 13.74 -7.33
CA ILE A 182 8.16 14.76 -6.73
C ILE A 182 9.19 14.08 -5.81
N MET A 183 8.75 13.16 -4.95
CA MET A 183 9.66 12.43 -4.08
C MET A 183 10.63 11.54 -4.86
N ALA A 184 10.23 10.97 -6.01
CA ALA A 184 11.14 10.22 -6.87
C ALA A 184 12.26 11.11 -7.44
N LEU A 185 11.94 12.36 -7.81
CA LEU A 185 12.92 13.35 -8.27
C LEU A 185 13.88 13.76 -7.15
N GLU A 186 13.34 14.05 -5.97
CA GLU A 186 14.10 14.54 -4.82
C GLU A 186 14.96 13.45 -4.16
N LEU A 187 14.43 12.24 -4.01
CA LEU A 187 15.13 11.17 -3.28
C LEU A 187 16.00 10.29 -4.17
N GLY A 188 15.93 10.47 -5.50
CA GLY A 188 16.73 9.72 -6.47
C GLY A 188 18.24 9.88 -6.27
N GLU A 189 18.71 11.07 -5.85
CA GLU A 189 20.13 11.30 -5.54
C GLU A 189 20.65 10.41 -4.39
N TYR A 190 19.75 9.96 -3.51
CA TYR A 190 20.05 9.06 -2.40
C TYR A 190 19.81 7.58 -2.76
N LYS A 191 19.61 7.26 -4.05
CA LYS A 191 19.27 5.91 -4.54
C LYS A 191 17.98 5.35 -3.94
N VAL A 192 17.05 6.23 -3.57
CA VAL A 192 15.71 5.84 -3.08
C VAL A 192 14.71 5.94 -4.22
N ARG A 193 14.11 4.81 -4.59
CA ARG A 193 13.08 4.74 -5.64
C ARG A 193 11.72 5.00 -5.04
N VAL A 194 10.87 5.76 -5.74
CA VAL A 194 9.51 6.04 -5.26
C VAL A 194 8.51 5.75 -6.36
N ASN A 195 7.54 4.86 -6.13
CA ASN A 195 6.52 4.50 -7.11
C ASN A 195 5.13 4.47 -6.45
N SER A 196 4.07 4.56 -7.25
CA SER A 196 2.70 4.36 -6.78
C SER A 196 2.03 3.19 -7.48
N ILE A 197 1.09 2.57 -6.78
CA ILE A 197 0.20 1.55 -7.33
C ILE A 197 -1.21 2.15 -7.30
N SER A 198 -1.96 2.05 -8.40
CA SER A 198 -3.35 2.49 -8.52
C SER A 198 -4.26 1.27 -8.72
N PRO A 199 -4.73 0.65 -7.62
CA PRO A 199 -5.64 -0.48 -7.70
C PRO A 199 -7.01 -0.06 -8.21
N GLY A 200 -7.66 -0.96 -8.95
CA GLY A 200 -9.06 -0.90 -9.32
C GLY A 200 -10.00 -1.32 -8.20
N LEU A 201 -11.23 -1.70 -8.57
CA LEU A 201 -12.21 -2.23 -7.64
C LEU A 201 -11.94 -3.73 -7.37
N PHE A 202 -11.27 -4.02 -6.26
CA PHE A 202 -11.09 -5.37 -5.73
C PHE A 202 -11.71 -5.46 -4.34
N ARG A 203 -11.85 -6.66 -3.77
CA ARG A 203 -12.49 -6.82 -2.46
C ARG A 203 -11.50 -6.39 -1.37
N SER A 204 -11.87 -5.38 -0.59
CA SER A 204 -11.13 -4.91 0.58
C SER A 204 -12.10 -4.36 1.62
N GLN A 205 -11.65 -4.09 2.85
CA GLN A 205 -12.49 -3.42 3.86
C GLN A 205 -13.09 -2.10 3.36
N ILE A 206 -12.38 -1.39 2.48
CA ILE A 206 -12.81 -0.10 1.94
C ILE A 206 -13.90 -0.26 0.86
N THR A 207 -13.87 -1.37 0.12
CA THR A 207 -14.66 -1.59 -1.09
C THR A 207 -15.70 -2.70 -0.94
N GLU A 208 -15.74 -3.40 0.19
CA GLU A 208 -16.59 -4.58 0.39
C GLU A 208 -18.07 -4.29 0.14
N GLU A 209 -18.60 -3.22 0.73
CA GLU A 209 -19.99 -2.80 0.53
C GLU A 209 -20.30 -2.38 -0.91
N LEU A 210 -19.29 -1.90 -1.64
CA LEU A 210 -19.43 -1.50 -3.03
C LEU A 210 -19.45 -2.73 -3.94
N VAL A 211 -18.52 -3.66 -3.75
CA VAL A 211 -18.39 -4.92 -4.51
C VAL A 211 -19.62 -5.83 -4.33
N LYS A 212 -20.34 -5.72 -3.22
CA LYS A 212 -21.60 -6.48 -2.98
C LYS A 212 -22.81 -5.94 -3.77
N LYS A 213 -22.75 -4.72 -4.33
CA LYS A 213 -23.91 -4.13 -5.03
C LYS A 213 -24.12 -4.82 -6.37
N ARG A 214 -25.32 -5.39 -6.55
CA ARG A 214 -25.71 -6.16 -7.76
C ARG A 214 -25.51 -5.41 -9.07
N TRP A 215 -25.76 -4.10 -9.10
CA TRP A 215 -25.56 -3.29 -10.30
C TRP A 215 -24.08 -3.14 -10.67
N ILE A 216 -23.18 -3.11 -9.68
CA ILE A 216 -21.73 -3.01 -9.90
C ILE A 216 -21.21 -4.31 -10.51
N ASN A 217 -21.67 -5.46 -10.03
CA ASN A 217 -21.31 -6.75 -10.62
C ASN A 217 -21.76 -6.86 -12.08
N ASN A 218 -23.01 -6.48 -12.39
CA ASN A 218 -23.51 -6.52 -13.77
C ASN A 218 -22.75 -5.58 -14.72
N VAL A 219 -22.36 -4.38 -14.25
CA VAL A 219 -21.56 -3.44 -15.06
C VAL A 219 -20.14 -3.97 -15.22
N ALA A 220 -19.48 -4.35 -14.11
CA ALA A 220 -18.11 -4.82 -14.12
C ALA A 220 -17.94 -6.10 -14.97
N GLU A 221 -18.85 -7.06 -14.89
CA GLU A 221 -18.82 -8.27 -15.75
C GLU A 221 -18.89 -7.94 -17.24
N ARG A 222 -19.59 -6.85 -17.60
CA ARG A 222 -19.80 -6.45 -19.00
C ARG A 222 -18.74 -5.49 -19.52
N THR A 223 -18.07 -4.74 -18.65
CA THR A 223 -17.13 -3.70 -19.06
C THR A 223 -15.67 -3.99 -18.71
N VAL A 224 -15.38 -4.78 -17.67
CA VAL A 224 -13.98 -5.10 -17.28
C VAL A 224 -13.39 -6.15 -18.22
N PRO A 225 -12.34 -5.82 -18.99
CA PRO A 225 -11.78 -6.74 -19.99
C PRO A 225 -11.37 -8.10 -19.44
N LEU A 226 -10.69 -8.13 -18.29
CA LEU A 226 -10.24 -9.40 -17.68
C LEU A 226 -11.33 -10.09 -16.85
N ARG A 227 -12.50 -9.48 -16.69
CA ARG A 227 -13.62 -9.97 -15.86
C ARG A 227 -13.22 -10.36 -14.42
N ALA A 228 -12.08 -9.86 -13.97
CA ALA A 228 -11.56 -10.08 -12.63
C ALA A 228 -12.09 -8.95 -11.75
N PHE A 229 -13.16 -9.24 -10.99
CA PHE A 229 -13.79 -8.30 -10.07
C PHE A 229 -13.97 -8.97 -8.70
N GLY A 230 -13.79 -8.20 -7.62
CA GLY A 230 -13.98 -8.71 -6.26
C GLY A 230 -12.95 -9.76 -5.82
N THR A 231 -11.83 -9.89 -6.55
CA THR A 231 -10.70 -10.72 -6.12
C THR A 231 -10.06 -10.15 -4.86
N THR A 232 -9.47 -11.05 -4.07
CA THR A 232 -8.77 -10.74 -2.82
C THR A 232 -7.46 -10.01 -3.05
N ASP A 233 -6.71 -10.47 -4.05
CA ASP A 233 -5.43 -9.90 -4.44
C ASP A 233 -5.38 -9.84 -5.98
N PRO A 234 -5.63 -8.67 -6.59
CA PRO A 234 -5.56 -8.50 -8.04
C PRO A 234 -4.11 -8.36 -8.53
N ALA A 235 -3.17 -9.14 -7.98
CA ALA A 235 -1.72 -9.06 -8.18
C ALA A 235 -1.01 -7.87 -7.51
N LEU A 236 -1.61 -7.27 -6.47
CA LEU A 236 -0.98 -6.21 -5.68
C LEU A 236 0.26 -6.72 -4.95
N THR A 237 0.19 -7.92 -4.34
CA THR A 237 1.34 -8.50 -3.64
C THR A 237 2.50 -8.77 -4.58
N SER A 238 2.23 -9.34 -5.75
CA SER A 238 3.25 -9.61 -6.77
C SER A 238 3.90 -8.33 -7.30
N LEU A 239 3.12 -7.27 -7.51
CA LEU A 239 3.65 -5.99 -7.94
C LEU A 239 4.47 -5.31 -6.84
N VAL A 240 3.99 -5.30 -5.60
CA VAL A 240 4.77 -4.78 -4.45
C VAL A 240 6.10 -5.51 -4.35
N ARG A 241 6.12 -6.85 -4.49
CA ARG A 241 7.36 -7.64 -4.51
C ARG A 241 8.30 -7.19 -5.63
N PHE A 242 7.79 -7.02 -6.84
CA PHE A 242 8.62 -6.53 -7.95
C PHE A 242 9.22 -5.15 -7.62
N LEU A 243 8.40 -4.22 -7.11
CA LEU A 243 8.81 -2.85 -6.86
C LEU A 243 9.82 -2.69 -5.72
N ILE A 244 9.78 -3.54 -4.69
CA ILE A 244 10.78 -3.49 -3.61
C ILE A 244 12.07 -4.23 -3.98
N HIS A 245 12.03 -5.15 -4.96
CA HIS A 245 13.17 -5.97 -5.34
C HIS A 245 14.16 -5.23 -6.25
N ASP A 246 15.44 -5.63 -6.21
CA ASP A 246 16.54 -5.03 -6.98
C ASP A 246 16.36 -5.12 -8.50
N SER A 247 15.56 -6.09 -8.97
CA SER A 247 15.19 -6.19 -10.39
C SER A 247 14.42 -4.97 -10.90
N SER A 248 13.85 -4.16 -10.00
CA SER A 248 13.18 -2.90 -10.32
C SER A 248 14.07 -1.67 -10.08
N SER A 249 15.39 -1.84 -10.01
CA SER A 249 16.36 -0.75 -9.79
C SER A 249 16.24 0.41 -10.78
N TYR A 250 15.74 0.16 -11.99
CA TYR A 250 15.49 1.19 -13.01
C TYR A 250 14.07 1.79 -12.98
N VAL A 251 13.25 1.40 -12.00
CA VAL A 251 11.83 1.76 -11.90
C VAL A 251 11.63 2.75 -10.75
N SER A 252 11.45 4.03 -11.08
CA SER A 252 11.12 5.11 -10.14
C SER A 252 10.21 6.15 -10.81
N GLY A 253 9.37 6.82 -10.02
CA GLY A 253 8.42 7.85 -10.46
C GLY A 253 7.20 7.33 -11.22
N ASN A 254 6.96 6.00 -11.25
CA ASN A 254 5.89 5.38 -12.04
C ASN A 254 4.59 5.19 -11.26
N HIS A 255 3.49 5.12 -12.01
CA HIS A 255 2.13 4.85 -11.53
C HIS A 255 1.65 3.54 -12.15
N PHE A 256 1.63 2.48 -11.35
CA PHE A 256 1.26 1.16 -11.82
C PHE A 256 -0.24 0.94 -11.65
N ILE A 257 -0.97 0.89 -12.76
CA ILE A 257 -2.42 0.65 -12.75
C ILE A 257 -2.68 -0.86 -12.63
N VAL A 258 -3.45 -1.26 -11.63
CA VAL A 258 -3.79 -2.66 -11.34
C VAL A 258 -5.31 -2.78 -11.19
N ASP A 259 -6.03 -2.76 -12.31
CA ASP A 259 -7.48 -2.58 -12.31
C ASP A 259 -8.23 -3.55 -13.22
N ALA A 260 -7.57 -4.61 -13.70
CA ALA A 260 -8.13 -5.57 -14.64
C ALA A 260 -8.62 -4.95 -15.98
N GLY A 261 -8.11 -3.77 -16.32
CA GLY A 261 -8.54 -2.98 -17.48
C GLY A 261 -9.80 -2.15 -17.25
N TYR A 262 -10.30 -2.04 -16.01
CA TYR A 262 -11.54 -1.33 -15.66
C TYR A 262 -11.58 0.12 -16.16
N THR A 263 -10.44 0.82 -16.16
CA THR A 263 -10.34 2.24 -16.54
C THR A 263 -10.17 2.49 -18.05
N LEU A 264 -10.06 1.45 -18.87
CA LEU A 264 -9.85 1.56 -20.32
C LEU A 264 -11.13 1.68 -21.15
N PRO A 265 -12.21 0.92 -20.87
CA PRO A 265 -13.49 1.12 -21.54
C PRO A 265 -13.97 2.55 -21.33
N GLY A 266 -14.29 3.24 -22.42
CA GLY A 266 -15.08 4.48 -22.34
C GLY A 266 -16.50 4.19 -21.85
N VAL A 267 -17.41 5.15 -22.01
CA VAL A 267 -18.85 4.84 -21.94
C VAL A 267 -19.06 3.63 -22.87
N PRO A 268 -19.62 2.50 -22.40
CA PRO A 268 -19.98 1.46 -23.33
C PRO A 268 -21.07 2.08 -24.20
N ILE A 269 -20.67 2.52 -25.38
CA ILE A 269 -21.61 2.80 -26.44
C ILE A 269 -22.11 1.41 -26.83
N PHE A 270 -23.00 0.84 -26.02
CA PHE A 270 -24.01 -0.08 -26.50
C PHE A 270 -24.95 0.75 -27.38
N SER A 271 -24.39 1.31 -28.47
CA SER A 271 -25.16 1.69 -29.62
C SER A 271 -25.67 0.37 -30.15
N SER A 272 -26.99 0.26 -30.16
CA SER A 272 -27.74 -0.78 -30.83
C SER A 272 -27.49 -0.73 -32.35
N LEU A 273 -26.28 -1.05 -32.77
CA LEU A 273 -25.91 -1.32 -34.16
C LEU A 273 -25.59 -2.81 -34.31
#